data_AF-A0A4U7CKW2-F1
#
_entry.id   AF-A0A4U7CKW2-F1
#
_cell.length_a   1.000
_cell.length_b   1.000
_cell.length_c   1.000
_cell.angle_alpha   90.00
_cell.angle_beta   90.00
_cell.angle_gamma   90.00
#
_symmetry.space_group_name_H-M   'P 1'
#
loop_
_entity.id
_entity.type
_entity.pdbx_description
1 polymer ?
#
loop_
_entity_poly.entity_id
_entity_poly.type
_entity_poly.pdbx_seq_one_letter_code
_entity_poly.pdbx_strand_id
1 'polypeptide(L)' 'MIRWAEYTKAQPPEVWGPQQNAVVNGQIESAQAVDVSAEEKQAIREFADETLRAEGETDEKNNGEK' A
#
# COMPACT_ATOMS: atom_id res chain seq x y z
N MET A 1 -8.70 16.04 12.58
CA MET A 1 -9.23 14.84 11.89
C MET A 1 -8.02 13.99 11.50
N ILE A 2 -7.88 12.76 11.99
CA ILE A 2 -6.78 11.87 11.57
C ILE A 2 -7.14 11.31 10.20
N ARG A 3 -6.20 11.33 9.25
CA ARG A 3 -6.41 10.68 7.94
C ARG A 3 -6.43 9.17 8.13
N TRP A 4 -7.31 8.49 7.39
CA TRP A 4 -7.44 7.03 7.46
C TRP A 4 -6.11 6.28 7.29
N ALA A 5 -5.27 6.71 6.34
CA ALA A 5 -3.94 6.14 6.12
C ALA A 5 -2.98 6.28 7.32
N GLU A 6 -3.07 7.38 8.08
CA GLU A 6 -2.29 7.57 9.30
C GLU A 6 -2.85 6.72 10.44
N TYR A 7 -4.16 6.54 10.49
CA TYR A 7 -4.84 5.72 11.48
C TYR A 7 -4.50 4.22 11.33
N THR A 8 -4.54 3.68 10.11
CA THR A 8 -4.23 2.26 9.87
C THR A 8 -2.76 1.90 10.09
N LYS A 9 -1.84 2.86 9.91
CA LYS A 9 -0.43 2.68 10.27
C LYS A 9 -0.19 2.64 11.77
N ALA A 10 -0.94 3.44 12.53
CA ALA A 10 -0.76 3.61 13.96
C ALA A 10 -1.50 2.57 14.81
N GLN A 11 -2.49 1.87 14.25
CA GLN A 11 -3.43 1.03 14.98
C GLN A 11 -3.59 -0.33 14.31
N PRO A 12 -3.61 -1.44 15.07
CA PRO A 12 -3.70 -2.77 14.49
C PRO A 12 -5.16 -3.10 14.08
N PRO A 13 -5.41 -4.04 13.14
CA PRO A 13 -6.73 -4.29 12.56
C PRO A 13 -7.85 -4.63 13.57
N GLU A 14 -7.48 -5.12 14.75
CA GLU A 14 -8.42 -5.46 15.83
C GLU A 14 -9.17 -4.23 16.38
N VAL A 15 -8.65 -3.00 16.17
CA VAL A 15 -9.24 -1.78 16.72
C VAL A 15 -9.99 -0.92 15.70
N TRP A 16 -9.92 -1.24 14.41
CA TRP A 16 -10.61 -0.51 13.33
C TRP A 16 -12.15 -0.71 13.38
N GLY A 17 -12.58 -1.80 14.00
CA GLY A 17 -13.99 -2.14 14.17
C GLY A 17 -14.58 -2.90 12.96
N PRO A 18 -15.73 -3.58 13.15
CA PRO A 18 -16.20 -4.62 12.23
C PRO A 18 -16.52 -4.11 10.81
N GLN A 19 -17.10 -2.92 10.69
CA GLN A 19 -17.48 -2.35 9.39
C GLN A 19 -16.27 -1.95 8.56
N GLN A 20 -15.24 -1.39 9.19
CA GLN A 20 -14.00 -0.99 8.50
C GLN A 20 -13.22 -2.21 8.05
N ASN A 21 -13.16 -3.25 8.90
CA ASN A 21 -12.55 -4.53 8.53
C ASN A 21 -13.26 -5.21 7.36
N ALA A 22 -14.60 -5.14 7.28
CA ALA A 22 -15.34 -5.72 6.17
C ALA A 22 -14.98 -5.06 4.82
N VAL A 23 -14.83 -3.73 4.77
CA VAL A 23 -14.43 -3.02 3.55
C VAL A 23 -13.02 -3.40 3.12
N VAL A 24 -12.06 -3.39 4.06
CA VAL A 24 -10.65 -3.72 3.77
C VAL A 24 -10.52 -5.18 3.32
N ASN A 25 -11.18 -6.11 4.01
CA ASN A 25 -11.14 -7.53 3.64
C ASN A 25 -11.74 -7.78 2.25
N GLY A 26 -12.85 -7.11 1.91
CA GLY A 26 -13.44 -7.22 0.57
C GLY A 26 -12.51 -6.71 -0.54
N GLN A 27 -11.72 -5.67 -0.28
CA GLN A 27 -10.72 -5.16 -1.22
C GLN A 27 -9.54 -6.13 -1.39
N ILE A 28 -9.05 -6.72 -0.29
CA ILE A 28 -7.97 -7.72 -0.32
C ILE A 28 -8.43 -8.97 -1.09
N GLU A 29 -9.62 -9.48 -0.77
CA GLU A 29 -10.20 -10.63 -1.47
C GLU A 29 -10.38 -10.34 -2.96
N SER A 30 -10.88 -9.15 -3.31
CA SER A 30 -11.00 -8.73 -4.71
C SER A 30 -9.65 -8.68 -5.43
N ALA A 31 -8.60 -8.16 -4.78
CA ALA A 31 -7.25 -8.11 -5.34
C ALA A 31 -6.64 -9.52 -5.51
N GLN A 32 -6.93 -10.43 -4.59
CA GLN A 32 -6.50 -11.83 -4.66
C GLN A 32 -7.27 -12.65 -5.70
N ALA A 33 -8.54 -12.31 -5.95
CA ALA A 33 -9.41 -12.98 -6.91
C ALA A 33 -9.07 -12.65 -8.37
N VAL A 34 -8.23 -11.64 -8.61
CA VAL A 34 -7.68 -11.41 -9.95
C VAL A 34 -6.73 -12.57 -10.27
N ASP A 35 -7.11 -13.38 -11.25
CA ASP A 35 -6.27 -14.48 -11.77
C ASP A 35 -5.10 -13.89 -12.56
N VAL A 36 -4.11 -13.36 -11.84
CA VAL A 36 -2.85 -12.89 -12.40
C VAL A 36 -1.90 -14.07 -12.53
N SER A 37 -1.44 -14.30 -13.76
CA SER A 37 -0.39 -15.27 -14.09
C SER A 37 0.91 -14.97 -13.33
N ALA A 38 1.84 -15.92 -13.35
CA ALA A 38 3.15 -15.73 -12.73
C ALA A 38 3.92 -14.58 -13.38
N GLU A 39 3.84 -14.45 -14.71
CA GLU A 39 4.43 -13.32 -15.45
C GLU A 39 3.80 -11.98 -15.05
N GLU A 40 2.47 -11.90 -14.91
CA GLU A 40 1.81 -10.66 -14.50
C GLU A 40 2.16 -10.28 -13.06
N LYS A 41 2.28 -11.25 -12.14
CA LYS A 41 2.75 -10.99 -10.77
C LYS A 41 4.18 -10.46 -10.75
N GLN A 42 5.04 -10.91 -11.66
CA GLN A 42 6.41 -10.43 -11.78
C GLN A 42 6.42 -9.00 -12.32
N ALA A 43 5.65 -8.72 -13.38
CA ALA A 43 5.53 -7.37 -13.95
C ALA A 43 4.99 -6.35 -12.94
N ILE A 44 4.00 -6.75 -12.12
CA ILE A 44 3.45 -5.89 -11.06
C ILE A 44 4.51 -5.58 -10.00
N ARG A 45 5.34 -6.56 -9.60
CA ARG A 45 6.43 -6.32 -8.63
C ARG A 45 7.50 -5.39 -9.18
N GLU A 46 7.94 -5.61 -10.41
CA GLU A 46 8.95 -4.77 -11.06
C GLU A 46 8.47 -3.31 -11.16
N PHE A 47 7.21 -3.11 -11.55
CA PHE A 47 6.60 -1.78 -11.57
C PHE A 47 6.50 -1.13 -10.17
N ALA A 48 6.10 -1.91 -9.16
CA ALA A 48 6.00 -1.42 -7.78
C ALA A 48 7.38 -1.03 -7.22
N ASP A 49 8.42 -1.83 -7.47
CA ASP A 49 9.79 -1.55 -7.05
C ASP A 49 10.35 -0.30 -7.75
N GLU A 50 10.08 -0.12 -9.05
CA GLU A 50 10.44 1.08 -9.80
C GLU A 50 9.77 2.33 -9.21
N THR A 51 8.47 2.23 -8.90
CA THR A 51 7.69 3.34 -8.33
C THR A 51 8.22 3.73 -6.94
N LEU A 52 8.43 2.75 -6.05
CA LEU A 52 8.96 3.00 -4.69
C LEU A 52 10.37 3.59 -4.72
N ARG A 53 11.21 3.16 -5.67
CA ARG A 53 12.54 3.73 -5.86
C ARG A 53 12.48 5.18 -6.36
N ALA A 54 11.59 5.47 -7.31
CA ALA A 54 11.38 6.82 -7.80
C ALA A 54 10.90 7.77 -6.69
N GLU A 55 10.04 7.29 -5.79
CA GLU A 55 9.59 8.06 -4.62
C GLU A 55 10.72 8.24 -3.58
N GLY A 56 11.52 7.20 -3.29
CA GLY A 56 12.65 7.30 -2.35
C GLY A 56 13.79 8.23 -2.82
N GLU A 57 14.05 8.30 -4.13
CA GLU A 57 15.04 9.25 -4.69
C GLU A 57 14.59 10.71 -4.59
N THR A 58 13.28 10.98 -4.43
CA THR A 58 12.78 12.36 -4.19
C THR A 58 12.93 12.83 -2.75
N ASP A 59 12.95 11.92 -1.77
CA ASP A 59 13.19 12.28 -0.36
C ASP A 59 14.67 12.61 -0.09
N GLU A 60 15.61 11.94 -0.76
CA GLU A 60 17.05 12.23 -0.60
C GLU A 60 17.46 13.57 -1.21
N LYS A 61 16.84 14.01 -2.32
CA LYS A 61 17.17 15.31 -2.96
C LYS A 61 16.67 16.52 -2.17
N ASN A 62 15.65 16.38 -1.34
CA ASN A 62 15.12 17.48 -0.54
C ASN A 62 15.87 17.70 0.80
N ASN A 63 16.75 16.78 1.20
CA ASN A 63 17.51 16.87 2.46
C ASN A 63 18.97 17.36 2.27
N GLY A 64 19.35 17.71 1.04
CA GLY A 64 20.72 18.14 0.67
C GLY A 64 20.93 19.65 0.53
N GLU A 65 19.88 20.47 0.56
CA GLU A 65 19.98 21.94 0.57
C GLU A 65 19.72 22.48 1.98
N LYS A 66 20.78 22.60 2.78
CA LYS A 66 20.82 23.49 3.93
C LYS A 66 22.18 24.15 4.08
#